data_AF-D2BYY3-F1
#
_entry.id   AF-D2BYY3-F1
#
_cell.length_a   1.000
_cell.length_b   1.000
_cell.length_c   1.000
_cell.angle_alpha   90.00
_cell.angle_beta   90.00
_cell.angle_gamma   90.00
#
_symmetry.space_group_name_H-M   'P 1'
#
loop_
_entity.id
_entity.type
_entity.pdbx_description
1 polymer ?
#
loop_
_entity_poly.entity_id
_entity_poly.type
_entity_poly.pdbx_seq_one_letter_code
_entity_poly.pdbx_strand_id
1 'polypeptide(L)'
;MLNPTQSNIKDLFDGLNSYLANGYVNELSSEDPEKEAFDYLNKLYLINEREGLAFCKLILESEILYNDFLRAACLSYLLLSECDWQYAFSFIIRYSESLSVPSLKDTLFYFFLCEK
;
A
#
# COMPACT_ATOMS: atom_id res chain seq x y z
N MET A 1 -1.06 -30.06 12.57
CA MET A 1 0.12 -29.60 11.80
C MET A 1 -0.36 -28.54 10.84
N LEU A 2 0.00 -27.27 11.07
CA LEU A 2 -0.42 -26.13 10.24
C LEU A 2 0.44 -26.07 8.97
N ASN A 3 -0.20 -25.77 7.84
CA ASN A 3 0.44 -25.67 6.53
C ASN A 3 1.40 -24.44 6.54
N PRO A 4 2.68 -24.56 6.16
CA PRO A 4 3.66 -23.47 6.28
C PRO A 4 3.31 -22.21 5.48
N THR A 5 2.45 -22.31 4.45
CA THR A 5 1.91 -21.18 3.68
C THR A 5 0.81 -20.40 4.41
N GLN A 6 0.03 -21.03 5.29
CA GLN A 6 -1.04 -20.34 6.04
C GLN A 6 -0.50 -19.54 7.24
N SER A 7 0.56 -20.04 7.89
CA SER A 7 1.25 -19.30 8.95
C SER A 7 1.78 -17.96 8.45
N ASN A 8 2.38 -17.97 7.26
CA ASN A 8 3.05 -16.80 6.69
C ASN A 8 2.05 -15.68 6.31
N ILE A 9 0.89 -16.01 5.72
CA ILE A 9 -0.11 -14.99 5.35
C ILE A 9 -0.65 -14.31 6.61
N LYS A 10 -0.97 -15.06 7.66
CA LYS A 10 -1.50 -14.48 8.89
C LYS A 10 -0.51 -13.48 9.51
N ASP A 11 0.78 -13.83 9.54
CA ASP A 11 1.81 -12.93 10.05
C ASP A 11 1.90 -11.63 9.22
N LEU A 12 1.71 -11.71 7.90
CA LEU A 12 1.65 -10.52 7.03
C LEU A 12 0.45 -9.62 7.37
N PHE A 13 -0.73 -10.21 7.57
CA PHE A 13 -1.93 -9.47 7.99
C PHE A 13 -1.75 -8.82 9.36
N ASP A 14 -1.28 -9.59 10.35
CA ASP A 14 -1.09 -9.11 11.72
C ASP A 14 -0.07 -7.96 11.74
N GLY A 15 1.01 -8.07 10.96
CA GLY A 15 2.01 -7.02 10.80
C GLY A 15 1.47 -5.75 10.14
N LEU A 16 0.73 -5.86 9.04
CA LEU A 16 0.14 -4.69 8.36
C LEU A 16 -0.97 -4.03 9.20
N ASN A 17 -1.76 -4.83 9.93
CA ASN A 17 -2.74 -4.29 10.87
C ASN A 17 -2.07 -3.56 12.03
N SER A 18 -0.97 -4.09 12.57
CA SER A 18 -0.16 -3.39 13.56
C SER A 18 0.37 -2.08 13.00
N TYR A 19 0.86 -2.07 11.75
CA TYR A 19 1.32 -0.84 11.11
C TYR A 19 0.20 0.19 11.02
N LEU A 20 -0.99 -0.20 10.55
CA LEU A 20 -2.18 0.67 10.48
C LEU A 20 -2.57 1.27 11.83
N ALA A 21 -2.46 0.49 12.92
CA ALA A 21 -2.89 0.92 14.25
C ALA A 21 -1.81 1.70 15.02
N ASN A 22 -0.54 1.32 14.86
CA ASN A 22 0.55 1.72 15.75
C ASN A 22 1.72 2.43 15.04
N GLY A 23 1.73 2.43 13.70
CA GLY A 23 2.83 2.98 12.90
C GLY A 23 4.05 2.05 12.78
N TYR A 24 3.97 0.82 13.28
CA TYR A 24 5.02 -0.20 13.14
C TYR A 24 4.46 -1.60 12.87
N VAL A 25 5.21 -2.37 12.09
CA VAL A 25 4.91 -3.79 11.85
C VAL A 25 5.25 -4.63 13.08
N ASN A 26 6.42 -4.37 13.67
CA ASN A 26 6.89 -5.03 14.89
C ASN A 26 7.58 -3.99 15.80
N GLU A 27 7.10 -3.87 17.05
CA GLU A 27 7.60 -2.90 18.02
C GLU A 27 9.07 -3.09 18.39
N LEU A 28 9.58 -4.32 18.27
CA LEU A 28 10.95 -4.68 18.59
C LEU A 28 11.90 -4.59 17.39
N SER A 29 11.36 -4.26 16.21
CA SER A 29 12.15 -4.12 14.98
C SER A 29 13.02 -2.87 15.06
N SER A 30 14.29 -3.01 14.67
CA SER A 30 15.18 -1.86 14.47
C SER A 30 15.14 -1.32 13.04
N GLU A 31 14.39 -1.96 12.15
CA GLU A 31 14.22 -1.50 10.78
C GLU A 31 13.28 -0.28 10.72
N ASP A 32 13.36 0.46 9.62
CA ASP A 32 12.39 1.50 9.30
C ASP A 32 10.97 0.88 9.19
N PRO A 33 10.02 1.31 10.03
CA PRO A 33 8.65 0.78 10.04
C PRO A 33 7.96 0.81 8.68
N GLU A 34 8.24 1.82 7.87
CA GLU A 34 7.58 2.00 6.58
C GLU A 34 8.19 1.12 5.49
N LYS A 35 9.50 0.89 5.56
CA LYS A 35 10.18 -0.12 4.75
C LYS A 35 9.68 -1.51 5.10
N GLU A 36 9.55 -1.82 6.39
CA GLU A 36 9.03 -3.12 6.83
C GLU A 36 7.56 -3.32 6.39
N ALA A 37 6.73 -2.28 6.53
CA ALA A 37 5.36 -2.31 6.03
C ALA A 37 5.28 -2.50 4.51
N PHE A 38 6.15 -1.83 3.76
CA PHE A 38 6.27 -2.02 2.31
C PHE A 38 6.65 -3.46 1.94
N ASP A 39 7.63 -4.05 2.64
CA ASP A 39 8.05 -5.43 2.41
C ASP A 39 6.93 -6.43 2.72
N TYR A 40 6.16 -6.20 3.79
CA TYR A 40 5.00 -7.02 4.14
C TYR A 40 3.88 -6.88 3.11
N LEU A 41 3.58 -5.65 2.67
CA LEU A 41 2.59 -5.35 1.65
C LEU A 41 2.95 -6.04 0.33
N ASN A 42 4.22 -5.99 -0.08
CA ASN A 42 4.69 -6.64 -1.30
C ASN A 42 4.53 -8.15 -1.26
N LYS A 43 4.93 -8.78 -0.15
CA LYS A 43 4.75 -10.22 0.06
C LYS A 43 3.27 -10.58 0.01
N LEU A 44 2.41 -9.80 0.65
CA LEU A 44 0.97 -10.04 0.64
C LEU A 44 0.39 -9.88 -0.76
N TYR A 45 0.74 -8.82 -1.48
CA TYR A 45 0.29 -8.58 -2.85
C TYR A 45 0.65 -9.73 -3.80
N LEU A 46 1.86 -10.27 -3.69
CA LEU A 46 2.31 -11.41 -4.51
C LEU A 46 1.58 -12.72 -4.18
N ILE A 47 1.16 -12.92 -2.93
CA ILE A 47 0.46 -14.14 -2.50
C ILE A 47 -1.06 -14.03 -2.71
N ASN A 48 -1.61 -12.84 -2.46
CA ASN A 48 -3.02 -12.53 -2.53
C ASN A 48 -3.21 -11.04 -2.89
N GLU A 49 -3.21 -10.77 -4.19
CA GLU A 49 -3.33 -9.43 -4.76
C GLU A 49 -4.53 -8.66 -4.20
N ARG A 50 -5.70 -9.31 -4.10
CA ARG A 50 -6.92 -8.67 -3.62
C ARG A 50 -6.76 -8.09 -2.21
N GLU A 51 -6.12 -8.83 -1.33
CA GLU A 51 -5.88 -8.40 0.05
C GLU A 51 -4.77 -7.35 0.12
N GLY A 52 -3.72 -7.48 -0.70
CA GLY A 52 -2.71 -6.44 -0.85
C GLY A 52 -3.30 -5.10 -1.31
N LEU A 53 -4.20 -5.12 -2.30
CA LEU A 53 -4.92 -3.93 -2.76
C LEU A 53 -5.87 -3.37 -1.70
N ALA A 54 -6.50 -4.23 -0.88
CA ALA A 54 -7.30 -3.77 0.24
C ALA A 54 -6.46 -2.98 1.26
N PHE A 55 -5.27 -3.47 1.61
CA PHE A 55 -4.33 -2.72 2.45
C PHE A 55 -3.83 -1.43 1.79
N CYS A 56 -3.61 -1.41 0.47
CA CYS A 56 -3.26 -0.18 -0.23
C CYS A 56 -4.30 0.93 -0.02
N LYS A 57 -5.60 0.57 -0.08
CA LYS A 57 -6.69 1.52 0.18
C LYS A 57 -6.68 2.01 1.63
N LEU A 58 -6.54 1.10 2.59
CA LEU A 58 -6.50 1.44 4.02
C LEU A 58 -5.33 2.37 4.35
N ILE A 59 -4.15 2.14 3.77
CA ILE A 59 -2.96 2.98 3.94
C ILE A 59 -3.19 4.38 3.34
N LEU A 60 -3.79 4.45 2.14
CA LEU A 60 -4.12 5.73 1.50
C LEU A 60 -5.19 6.53 2.26
N GLU A 61 -6.15 5.86 2.89
CA GLU A 61 -7.21 6.52 3.66
C GLU A 61 -6.79 6.85 5.10
N SER A 62 -5.66 6.32 5.58
CA SER A 62 -5.17 6.62 6.93
C SER A 62 -4.84 8.11 7.06
N GLU A 63 -5.46 8.75 8.05
CA GLU A 63 -5.18 10.14 8.44
C GLU A 63 -4.00 10.24 9.42
N ILE A 64 -3.67 9.12 10.09
CA ILE A 64 -2.65 9.06 11.15
C ILE A 64 -1.28 8.70 10.55
N LEU A 65 -1.27 7.85 9.52
CA LEU A 65 -0.05 7.39 8.88
C LEU A 65 0.25 8.26 7.66
N TYR A 66 1.20 9.18 7.84
CA TYR A 66 1.64 10.08 6.80
C TYR A 66 3.05 9.73 6.32
N ASN A 67 3.14 8.65 5.52
CA ASN A 67 4.36 8.32 4.79
C ASN A 67 4.12 8.46 3.27
N ASP A 68 4.75 9.47 2.68
CA ASP A 68 4.53 9.81 1.27
C ASP A 68 5.02 8.72 0.31
N PHE A 69 6.08 7.99 0.67
CA PHE A 69 6.64 6.94 -0.18
C PHE A 69 5.70 5.72 -0.24
N LEU A 70 5.30 5.20 0.90
CA LEU A 70 4.42 4.04 0.98
C LEU A 70 3.04 4.36 0.37
N ARG A 71 2.51 5.56 0.59
CA ARG A 71 1.26 6.01 -0.04
C ARG A 71 1.38 6.09 -1.57
N ALA A 72 2.47 6.62 -2.10
CA ALA A 72 2.70 6.64 -3.54
C ALA A 72 2.83 5.23 -4.14
N ALA A 73 3.50 4.32 -3.42
CA ALA A 73 3.57 2.91 -3.83
C ALA A 73 2.18 2.23 -3.84
N CYS A 74 1.38 2.45 -2.79
CA CYS A 74 -0.01 1.97 -2.73
C CYS A 74 -0.85 2.51 -3.89
N LEU A 75 -0.73 3.80 -4.20
CA LEU A 75 -1.41 4.42 -5.32
C LEU A 75 -0.98 3.80 -6.66
N SER A 76 0.31 3.55 -6.84
CA SER A 76 0.86 2.88 -8.03
C SER A 76 0.30 1.47 -8.20
N TYR A 77 0.20 0.67 -7.12
CA TYR A 77 -0.42 -0.66 -7.19
C TYR A 77 -1.89 -0.60 -7.57
N LEU A 78 -2.64 0.36 -7.03
CA LEU A 78 -4.05 0.52 -7.38
C LEU A 78 -4.21 0.96 -8.85
N LEU A 79 -3.41 1.92 -9.33
CA LEU A 79 -3.42 2.38 -10.73
C LEU A 79 -3.12 1.26 -11.74
N LEU A 80 -2.19 0.37 -11.39
CA LEU A 80 -1.77 -0.74 -12.26
C LEU A 80 -2.63 -2.00 -12.12
N SER A 81 -3.56 -2.04 -11.16
CA SER A 81 -4.45 -3.18 -10.94
C SER A 81 -5.60 -3.22 -11.95
N GLU A 82 -6.07 -4.42 -12.30
CA GLU A 82 -7.21 -4.58 -13.21
C GLU A 82 -8.55 -4.14 -12.59
N CYS A 83 -8.70 -4.29 -11.27
CA CYS A 83 -9.98 -4.10 -10.59
C CYS A 83 -10.10 -2.77 -9.83
N ASP A 84 -8.99 -2.15 -9.41
CA ASP A 84 -9.01 -1.03 -8.48
C ASP A 84 -8.45 0.29 -9.05
N TRP A 85 -8.11 0.35 -10.34
CA TRP A 85 -7.68 1.59 -11.00
C TRP A 85 -8.74 2.71 -10.89
N GLN A 86 -10.03 2.36 -10.91
CA GLN A 86 -11.13 3.32 -10.73
C GLN A 86 -11.11 3.97 -9.34
N TYR A 87 -10.76 3.19 -8.31
CA TYR A 87 -10.58 3.71 -6.97
C TYR A 87 -9.39 4.68 -6.94
N ALA A 88 -8.26 4.32 -7.55
CA ALA A 88 -7.09 5.20 -7.64
C ALA A 88 -7.43 6.54 -8.32
N PHE A 89 -8.15 6.50 -9.44
CA PHE A 89 -8.58 7.71 -10.15
C PHE A 89 -9.48 8.57 -9.26
N SER A 90 -10.44 7.96 -8.57
CA SER A 90 -11.34 8.67 -7.66
C SER A 90 -10.57 9.31 -6.50
N PHE A 91 -9.58 8.61 -5.96
CA PHE A 91 -8.69 9.11 -4.92
C PHE A 91 -7.88 10.32 -5.41
N ILE A 92 -7.24 10.21 -6.59
CA ILE A 92 -6.46 11.30 -7.20
C ILE A 92 -7.33 12.54 -7.40
N ILE A 93 -8.53 12.39 -7.96
CA ILE A 93 -9.45 13.51 -8.20
C ILE A 93 -9.81 14.17 -6.85
N ARG A 94 -10.21 13.37 -5.87
CA ARG A 94 -10.63 13.83 -4.54
C ARG A 94 -9.53 14.59 -3.80
N TYR A 95 -8.27 14.17 -3.94
CA TYR A 95 -7.13 14.72 -3.20
C TYR A 95 -6.15 15.51 -4.07
N SER A 96 -6.56 15.92 -5.28
CA SER A 96 -5.67 16.54 -6.28
C SER A 96 -4.90 17.76 -5.78
N GLU A 97 -5.47 18.55 -4.88
CA GLU A 97 -4.82 19.74 -4.30
C GLU A 97 -3.84 19.41 -3.16
N SER A 98 -3.91 18.20 -2.59
CA SER A 98 -3.15 17.78 -1.41
C SER A 98 -2.33 16.51 -1.64
N LEU A 99 -2.17 16.06 -2.89
CA LEU A 99 -1.31 14.92 -3.21
C LEU A 99 0.14 15.24 -2.86
N SER A 100 0.81 14.29 -2.22
CA SER A 100 2.24 14.39 -1.98
C SER A 100 3.03 14.37 -3.29
N VAL A 101 4.23 14.95 -3.27
CA VAL A 101 5.10 15.00 -4.45
C VAL A 101 5.35 13.60 -5.05
N PRO A 102 5.63 12.55 -4.26
CA PRO A 102 5.77 11.19 -4.80
C PRO A 102 4.49 10.68 -5.49
N SER A 103 3.32 10.89 -4.88
CA SER A 103 2.03 10.44 -5.43
C SER A 103 1.69 11.17 -6.74
N LEU A 104 1.96 12.48 -6.80
CA LEU A 104 1.77 13.27 -8.01
C LEU A 104 2.70 12.80 -9.13
N LYS A 105 3.98 12.55 -8.82
CA LYS A 105 4.97 12.05 -9.78
C LYS A 105 4.51 10.72 -10.39
N ASP A 106 4.09 9.77 -9.55
CA ASP A 106 3.67 8.45 -10.02
C ASP A 106 2.37 8.52 -10.82
N THR A 107 1.43 9.40 -10.42
CA THR A 107 0.20 9.68 -11.18
C THR A 107 0.49 10.21 -12.58
N LEU A 108 1.35 11.24 -12.70
CA LEU A 108 1.74 11.81 -13.99
C LEU A 108 2.46 10.78 -14.85
N PHE A 109 3.33 9.97 -14.25
CA PHE A 109 4.06 8.92 -14.94
C PHE A 109 3.12 7.85 -15.51
N TYR A 110 2.12 7.42 -14.74
CA TYR A 110 1.09 6.50 -15.21
C TYR A 110 0.37 7.05 -16.45
N PHE A 111 -0.14 8.28 -16.39
CA PHE A 111 -0.85 8.89 -17.52
C PHE A 111 0.04 9.06 -18.75
N PHE A 112 1.31 9.45 -18.57
CA PHE A 112 2.28 9.53 -19.66
C PHE A 112 2.51 8.17 -20.35
N LEU A 113 2.51 7.06 -19.60
CA LEU A 113 2.65 5.73 -20.18
C LEU A 113 1.39 5.25 -20.91
N CYS A 114 0.21 5.66 -20.46
CA CYS A 114 -1.07 5.32 -21.07
C CYS A 114 -1.37 6.09 -22.36
N GLU A 115 -0.64 7.18 -22.65
CA GLU A 115 -0.82 8.01 -23.86
C GLU A 115 -0.24 7.37 -25.14
N LYS A 116 0.15 6.09 -25.10
CA LYS A 116 0.70 5.34 -26.23
C LYS A 116 -0.35 4.56 -27.02
#